data_AF-A0A4Y2BUH8-F1
#
_entry.id   AF-A0A4Y2BUH8-F1
#
_cell.length_a   1.000
_cell.length_b   1.000
_cell.length_c   1.000
_cell.angle_alpha   90.00
_cell.angle_beta   90.00
_cell.angle_gamma   90.00
#
_symmetry.space_group_name_H-M   'P 1'
#
loop_
_entity.id
_entity.type
_entity.pdbx_description
1 polymer ?
#
loop_
_entity_poly.entity_id
_entity_poly.type
_entity_poly.pdbx_seq_one_letter_code
_entity_poly.pdbx_strand_id
1 'polypeptide(L)'
;MNEIWYENKQVKCDREICPNQHKSCYLLLFGQEKKSCCDMCKKCTYNGKDYENGAEWADTEDPCKRLSCQGGIVTETTVHCYTPCRNPLPAEPGTCCPICPECATKDSKEGDIDLALPETDPCVTCTCLGNSSSCSKKACPVLPCPPSKYIYKRGMCCPECAGNRRLFNMDGKCFLGMQVYKTGDIFQKDPCTLCTCNHSTIFCERRSCPPLECRPEHQITDEEECCPRCADPEEKKAVCMINGKIHEDGYRWQMEKCTQCICRDGQVQCAVEPCETQIVCPAGHTLKTRPGDCCPSCVEDDGVCTVFGDPHYRSFDGKIFNYQGSCKYILAKDCTNRSFSVEVLNEARYSKEYSWTKSITIKANGTKIRLGQYMKIHVNHKPVKLPYIELGVLSVFQEDRNVLVRTNLGMKVLWDGNSYLEVSVPSYFKDHLCGLCGNYNGDPKDDFKTKNGRLVNTAEDFGNSWRVGKMKRCVMSQPSGPDIRRKWNNEVHVRAMRECNVLKSPIFKPCHKKVSAVPYYDSCYLDAGECRPQDRCFCESLTAYARQCARAGQQLGDWRSSTGCDGMRCGNGQLYMNCAPACRRTCKKPRRDKSCRRQCRPGCYCPPGTVWHRKKCIPLDECPS
;
A
#
# COMPACT_ATOMS: atom_id res chain seq x y z
N MET A 1 -42.80 -86.45 -60.05
CA MET A 1 -43.17 -87.57 -60.94
C MET A 1 -42.92 -87.11 -62.36
N ASN A 2 -42.05 -87.86 -63.05
CA ASN A 2 -41.66 -87.92 -64.48
C ASN A 2 -42.32 -86.92 -65.44
N GLU A 3 -41.64 -86.29 -66.39
CA GLU A 3 -40.65 -86.83 -67.34
C GLU A 3 -39.63 -85.76 -67.75
N ILE A 4 -38.38 -86.18 -67.98
CA ILE A 4 -37.34 -85.36 -68.59
C ILE A 4 -37.13 -85.86 -70.01
N TRP A 5 -37.41 -85.03 -71.01
CA TRP A 5 -36.91 -85.22 -72.37
C TRP A 5 -35.69 -84.33 -72.56
N TYR A 6 -34.52 -84.97 -72.63
CA TYR A 6 -33.25 -84.36 -73.00
C TYR A 6 -33.08 -84.46 -74.52
N GLU A 7 -33.28 -83.36 -75.23
CA GLU A 7 -32.69 -83.16 -76.56
C GLU A 7 -32.09 -81.75 -76.65
N ASN A 8 -30.84 -81.68 -77.11
CA ASN A 8 -30.03 -80.48 -77.34
C ASN A 8 -29.46 -79.77 -76.10
N LYS A 9 -28.26 -80.20 -75.68
CA LYS A 9 -27.40 -79.54 -74.69
C LYS A 9 -26.83 -78.20 -75.23
N GLN A 10 -27.68 -77.19 -75.40
CA GLN A 10 -27.25 -75.81 -75.40
C GLN A 10 -28.03 -75.05 -74.33
N VAL A 11 -27.37 -74.73 -73.22
CA VAL A 11 -27.86 -73.73 -72.27
C VAL A 11 -27.69 -72.38 -72.95
N LYS A 12 -28.80 -71.78 -73.41
CA LYS A 12 -28.81 -70.40 -73.90
C LYS A 12 -28.82 -69.49 -72.67
N CYS A 13 -27.64 -69.07 -72.23
CA CYS A 13 -27.51 -68.03 -71.22
C CYS A 13 -27.68 -66.67 -71.89
N ASP A 14 -28.89 -66.11 -71.85
CA ASP A 14 -29.07 -64.70 -72.19
C ASP A 14 -28.38 -63.87 -71.10
N ARG A 15 -27.34 -63.13 -71.48
CA ARG A 15 -26.59 -62.28 -70.56
C ARG A 15 -27.44 -61.06 -70.23
N GLU A 16 -28.08 -61.07 -69.07
CA GLU A 16 -28.77 -59.92 -68.52
C GLU A 16 -27.74 -58.83 -68.15
N ILE A 17 -27.94 -57.60 -68.64
CA ILE A 17 -27.13 -56.45 -68.24
C ILE A 17 -27.78 -55.84 -67.01
N CYS A 18 -27.18 -56.06 -65.84
CA CYS A 18 -27.72 -55.53 -64.59
C CYS A 18 -27.59 -54.00 -64.51
N PRO A 19 -28.61 -53.30 -63.97
CA PRO A 19 -28.54 -51.86 -63.76
C PRO A 19 -27.31 -51.50 -62.91
N ASN A 20 -26.65 -50.37 -63.21
CA ASN A 20 -25.44 -49.93 -62.52
C ASN A 20 -25.71 -49.39 -61.08
N GLN A 21 -26.83 -49.79 -60.46
CA GLN A 21 -27.32 -49.34 -59.15
C GLN A 21 -26.53 -49.92 -57.96
N HIS A 22 -25.49 -50.74 -58.22
CA HIS A 22 -24.72 -51.46 -57.19
C HIS A 22 -23.60 -50.67 -56.52
N LYS A 23 -23.32 -49.42 -56.93
CA LYS A 23 -22.15 -48.67 -56.43
C LYS A 23 -22.31 -48.09 -55.02
N SER A 24 -23.54 -47.85 -54.56
CA SER A 24 -23.84 -47.27 -53.23
C SER A 24 -24.49 -48.27 -52.26
N CYS A 25 -24.53 -49.55 -52.63
CA CYS A 25 -25.34 -50.56 -51.97
C CYS A 25 -24.47 -51.71 -51.46
N TYR A 26 -24.39 -51.84 -50.13
CA TYR A 26 -23.53 -52.83 -49.49
C TYR A 26 -24.17 -54.21 -49.39
N LEU A 27 -25.48 -54.33 -49.12
CA LEU A 27 -26.14 -55.64 -49.00
C LEU A 27 -26.93 -55.97 -50.27
N LEU A 28 -26.41 -56.96 -51.01
CA LEU A 28 -26.98 -57.47 -52.25
C LEU A 28 -27.67 -58.82 -51.97
N LEU A 29 -28.96 -58.89 -52.25
CA LEU A 29 -29.73 -60.12 -52.22
C LEU A 29 -29.54 -60.85 -53.55
N PHE A 30 -29.03 -62.08 -53.49
CA PHE A 30 -28.85 -62.94 -54.66
C PHE A 30 -29.84 -64.11 -54.63
N GLY A 31 -30.46 -64.41 -55.78
CA GLY A 31 -31.26 -65.62 -55.99
C GLY A 31 -32.71 -65.59 -55.49
N GLN A 32 -33.32 -64.41 -55.32
CA GLN A 32 -34.71 -64.30 -54.82
C GLN A 32 -35.80 -64.60 -55.87
N GLU A 33 -35.52 -64.44 -57.17
CA GLU A 33 -36.49 -64.77 -58.22
C GLU A 33 -35.89 -65.75 -59.22
N LYS A 34 -36.61 -66.84 -59.51
CA LYS A 34 -36.22 -67.86 -60.52
C LYS A 34 -36.10 -67.30 -61.95
N LYS A 35 -36.23 -65.99 -62.17
CA LYS A 35 -36.35 -65.33 -63.48
C LYS A 35 -35.36 -64.19 -63.76
N SER A 36 -34.52 -63.76 -62.82
CA SER A 36 -33.47 -62.74 -63.07
C SER A 36 -32.13 -63.15 -62.48
N CYS A 37 -31.04 -62.84 -63.20
CA CYS A 37 -29.66 -63.10 -62.78
C CYS A 37 -29.05 -61.94 -61.97
N CYS A 38 -29.75 -60.82 -61.84
CA CYS A 38 -29.23 -59.62 -61.22
C CYS A 38 -29.40 -59.63 -59.70
N ASP A 39 -28.30 -59.26 -59.01
CA ASP A 39 -28.35 -58.96 -57.59
C ASP A 39 -29.33 -57.79 -57.36
N MET A 40 -30.07 -57.80 -56.25
CA MET A 40 -30.93 -56.67 -55.87
C MET A 40 -30.46 -56.06 -54.56
N CYS A 41 -30.57 -54.74 -54.43
CA CYS A 41 -30.29 -54.08 -53.17
C CYS A 41 -31.32 -54.46 -52.12
N LYS A 42 -30.84 -54.81 -50.92
CA LYS A 42 -31.73 -55.12 -49.82
C LYS A 42 -32.54 -53.88 -49.45
N LYS A 43 -33.86 -53.98 -49.62
CA LYS A 43 -34.84 -52.95 -49.24
C LYS A 43 -35.15 -53.01 -47.75
N CYS A 44 -35.75 -51.95 -47.23
CA CYS A 44 -36.26 -51.91 -45.87
C CYS A 44 -37.79 -51.99 -45.90
N THR A 45 -38.38 -52.78 -45.02
CA THR A 45 -39.84 -52.81 -44.84
C THR A 45 -40.19 -52.01 -43.58
N TYR A 46 -41.01 -50.96 -43.73
CA TYR A 46 -41.48 -50.11 -42.64
C TYR A 46 -42.98 -49.86 -42.78
N ASN A 47 -43.75 -50.11 -41.73
CA ASN A 47 -45.23 -50.01 -41.71
C ASN A 47 -45.91 -50.70 -42.91
N GLY A 48 -45.40 -51.87 -43.32
CA GLY A 48 -45.95 -52.66 -44.43
C GLY A 48 -45.59 -52.14 -45.84
N LYS A 49 -44.76 -51.11 -45.97
CA LYS A 49 -44.26 -50.56 -47.24
C LYS A 49 -42.76 -50.83 -47.39
N ASP A 50 -42.35 -51.15 -48.61
CA ASP A 50 -40.94 -51.32 -48.96
C ASP A 50 -40.30 -50.02 -49.43
N TYR A 51 -39.10 -49.74 -48.91
CA TYR A 51 -38.28 -48.58 -49.20
C TYR A 51 -36.96 -49.01 -49.84
N GLU A 52 -36.60 -48.35 -50.94
CA GLU A 52 -35.35 -48.59 -51.65
C GLU A 52 -34.12 -48.16 -50.83
N ASN A 53 -32.97 -48.77 -51.10
CA ASN A 53 -31.71 -48.38 -50.46
C ASN A 53 -31.37 -46.93 -50.76
N GLY A 54 -31.11 -46.14 -49.70
CA GLY A 54 -30.84 -44.72 -49.78
C GLY A 54 -32.09 -43.83 -49.68
N ALA A 55 -33.29 -44.40 -49.56
CA ALA A 55 -34.50 -43.61 -49.35
C ALA A 55 -34.49 -42.88 -48.00
N GLU A 56 -34.92 -41.63 -47.99
CA GLU A 56 -35.14 -40.80 -46.81
C GLU A 56 -36.57 -40.26 -46.81
N TRP A 57 -37.24 -40.26 -45.67
CA TRP A 57 -38.60 -39.74 -45.52
C TRP A 57 -38.82 -39.14 -44.13
N ALA A 58 -39.79 -38.23 -44.03
CA ALA A 58 -40.24 -37.69 -42.74
C ALA A 58 -41.30 -38.61 -42.13
N ASP A 59 -41.36 -38.63 -40.80
CA ASP A 59 -42.47 -39.25 -40.10
C ASP A 59 -43.77 -38.46 -40.35
N THR A 60 -44.91 -39.16 -40.38
CA THR A 60 -46.20 -38.55 -40.69
C THR A 60 -46.86 -37.88 -39.49
N GLU A 61 -46.46 -38.23 -38.27
CA GLU A 61 -47.02 -37.71 -37.02
C GLU A 61 -46.08 -36.69 -36.36
N ASP A 62 -44.76 -36.88 -36.50
CA ASP A 62 -43.75 -36.00 -35.92
C ASP A 62 -42.84 -35.36 -36.99
N PRO A 63 -42.99 -34.06 -37.30
CA PRO A 63 -42.18 -33.38 -38.29
C PRO A 63 -40.70 -33.25 -37.89
N CYS A 64 -40.34 -33.56 -36.64
CA CYS A 64 -38.97 -33.63 -36.12
C CYS A 64 -38.35 -35.03 -36.22
N LYS A 65 -39.07 -36.04 -36.70
CA LYS A 65 -38.49 -37.37 -36.96
C LYS A 65 -38.15 -37.55 -38.44
N ARG A 66 -36.98 -38.13 -38.69
CA ARG A 66 -36.50 -38.48 -40.03
C ARG A 66 -36.12 -39.95 -40.05
N LEU A 67 -36.62 -40.66 -41.03
CA LEU A 67 -36.32 -42.07 -41.26
C LEU A 67 -35.52 -42.23 -42.55
N SER A 68 -34.63 -43.22 -42.55
CA SER A 68 -33.79 -43.53 -43.70
C SER A 68 -33.60 -45.04 -43.86
N CYS A 69 -33.53 -45.52 -45.09
CA CYS A 69 -33.26 -46.91 -45.40
C CYS A 69 -31.83 -47.11 -45.92
N GLN A 70 -31.04 -47.93 -45.22
CA GLN A 70 -29.70 -48.35 -45.64
C GLN A 70 -29.61 -49.88 -45.62
N GLY A 71 -29.78 -50.52 -46.78
CA GLY A 71 -29.56 -51.96 -46.95
C GLY A 71 -30.34 -52.85 -45.97
N GLY A 72 -31.65 -52.64 -45.79
CA GLY A 72 -32.46 -53.39 -44.83
C GLY A 72 -32.36 -52.92 -43.39
N ILE A 73 -31.87 -51.71 -43.17
CA ILE A 73 -31.84 -51.02 -41.88
C ILE A 73 -32.62 -49.71 -42.02
N VAL A 74 -33.69 -49.57 -41.26
CA VAL A 74 -34.40 -48.31 -41.04
C VAL A 74 -33.75 -47.62 -39.85
N THR A 75 -33.24 -46.39 -40.05
CA THR A 75 -32.76 -45.55 -38.95
C THR A 75 -33.73 -44.39 -38.75
N GLU A 76 -34.38 -44.35 -37.60
CA GLU A 76 -35.12 -43.19 -37.10
C GLU A 76 -34.15 -42.25 -36.35
N THR A 77 -34.19 -40.97 -36.70
CA THR A 77 -33.40 -39.92 -36.07
C THR A 77 -34.28 -38.74 -35.71
N THR A 78 -34.02 -38.15 -34.54
CA THR A 78 -34.64 -36.87 -34.15
C THR A 78 -33.83 -35.72 -34.73
N VAL A 79 -34.50 -34.75 -35.34
CA VAL A 79 -33.92 -33.53 -35.87
C VAL A 79 -33.57 -32.60 -34.72
N HIS A 80 -32.30 -32.18 -34.62
CA HIS A 80 -31.91 -31.10 -33.73
C HIS A 80 -31.77 -29.80 -34.51
N CYS A 81 -32.46 -28.77 -34.03
CA CYS A 81 -32.44 -27.47 -34.63
C CYS A 81 -31.23 -26.67 -34.14
N TYR A 82 -30.58 -25.99 -35.07
CA TYR A 82 -29.54 -25.02 -34.77
C TYR A 82 -30.13 -23.63 -35.02
N THR A 83 -30.10 -22.75 -34.03
CA THR A 83 -30.70 -21.41 -34.12
C THR A 83 -29.62 -20.34 -34.05
N PRO A 84 -29.02 -19.95 -35.19
CA PRO A 84 -27.93 -18.97 -35.24
C PRO A 84 -28.44 -17.52 -35.09
N CYS A 85 -29.48 -17.28 -34.29
CA CYS A 85 -30.07 -15.96 -34.10
C CYS A 85 -30.65 -15.80 -32.69
N ARG A 86 -30.62 -14.57 -32.16
CA ARG A 86 -31.11 -14.26 -30.81
C ARG A 86 -32.63 -14.34 -30.68
N ASN A 87 -33.37 -14.05 -31.75
CA ASN A 87 -34.83 -13.97 -31.75
C ASN A 87 -35.43 -14.86 -32.87
N PRO A 88 -35.45 -16.19 -32.69
CA PRO A 88 -36.03 -17.09 -33.67
C PRO A 88 -37.57 -16.97 -33.70
N LEU A 89 -38.14 -17.00 -34.90
CA LEU A 89 -39.57 -17.16 -35.11
C LEU A 89 -39.95 -18.64 -34.93
N PRO A 90 -41.18 -18.95 -34.43
CA PRO A 90 -41.65 -20.32 -34.30
C PRO A 90 -41.60 -21.10 -35.62
N ALA A 91 -41.41 -22.43 -35.54
CA ALA A 91 -41.47 -23.30 -36.71
C ALA A 91 -42.84 -23.21 -37.39
N GLU A 92 -42.86 -23.23 -38.73
CA GLU A 92 -44.11 -23.28 -39.49
C GLU A 92 -44.83 -24.61 -39.28
N PRO A 93 -46.17 -24.65 -39.38
CA PRO A 93 -46.94 -25.89 -39.27
C PRO A 93 -46.41 -26.99 -40.21
N GLY A 94 -46.08 -28.16 -39.65
CA GLY A 94 -45.52 -29.28 -40.40
C GLY A 94 -44.00 -29.27 -40.58
N THR A 95 -43.30 -28.27 -40.04
CA THR A 95 -41.83 -28.21 -39.99
C THR A 95 -41.31 -28.38 -38.58
N CYS A 96 -40.06 -28.85 -38.43
CA CYS A 96 -39.47 -29.08 -37.12
C CYS A 96 -38.82 -27.82 -36.53
N CYS A 97 -38.05 -27.10 -37.36
CA CYS A 97 -37.10 -26.11 -36.85
C CYS A 97 -37.59 -24.68 -36.97
N PRO A 98 -37.31 -23.86 -35.95
CA PRO A 98 -37.64 -22.43 -35.97
C PRO A 98 -36.90 -21.68 -37.08
N ILE A 99 -37.37 -20.47 -37.36
CA ILE A 99 -36.92 -19.66 -38.49
C ILE A 99 -36.16 -18.43 -37.97
N CYS A 100 -34.94 -18.22 -38.47
CA CYS A 100 -34.18 -16.99 -38.24
C CYS A 100 -34.46 -15.98 -39.36
N PRO A 101 -34.94 -14.75 -39.06
CA PRO A 101 -35.44 -13.79 -40.06
C PRO A 101 -34.37 -13.11 -40.95
N GLU A 102 -33.08 -13.42 -40.73
CA GLU A 102 -31.96 -12.92 -41.53
C GLU A 102 -30.98 -14.08 -41.85
N CYS A 103 -30.59 -14.23 -43.12
CA CYS A 103 -29.56 -15.20 -43.53
C CYS A 103 -28.17 -14.63 -43.30
N ALA A 104 -27.33 -15.32 -42.52
CA ALA A 104 -25.89 -15.04 -42.42
C ALA A 104 -25.23 -15.39 -43.77
N THR A 105 -25.14 -14.40 -44.67
CA THR A 105 -24.33 -14.51 -45.89
C THR A 105 -22.90 -14.10 -45.57
N LYS A 106 -21.92 -14.69 -46.26
CA LYS A 106 -20.47 -14.49 -46.05
C LYS A 106 -19.96 -13.04 -46.20
N ASP A 107 -20.83 -12.05 -46.37
CA ASP A 107 -20.51 -10.64 -46.61
C ASP A 107 -21.26 -9.64 -45.67
N SER A 108 -21.82 -10.08 -44.54
CA SER A 108 -22.41 -9.15 -43.55
C SER A 108 -21.34 -8.52 -42.65
N LYS A 109 -21.16 -7.20 -42.80
CA LYS A 109 -20.24 -6.33 -42.04
C LYS A 109 -20.49 -6.37 -40.53
N GLU A 110 -19.40 -6.22 -39.77
CA GLU A 110 -19.32 -6.11 -38.31
C GLU A 110 -20.42 -5.23 -37.70
N GLY A 111 -21.31 -5.89 -36.96
CA GLY A 111 -22.37 -5.23 -36.19
C GLY A 111 -23.64 -6.07 -36.12
N ASP A 112 -23.65 -7.05 -35.20
CA ASP A 112 -24.84 -7.77 -34.69
C ASP A 112 -25.36 -9.01 -35.45
N ILE A 113 -24.46 -9.84 -36.00
CA ILE A 113 -24.68 -11.30 -36.14
C ILE A 113 -23.39 -12.01 -35.70
N ASP A 114 -23.18 -12.07 -34.39
CA ASP A 114 -22.18 -12.94 -33.80
C ASP A 114 -22.79 -14.33 -33.71
N LEU A 115 -22.47 -15.18 -34.67
CA LEU A 115 -22.40 -16.64 -34.56
C LEU A 115 -21.74 -17.11 -35.85
N ALA A 116 -20.44 -17.38 -35.76
CA ALA A 116 -19.74 -18.16 -36.76
C ALA A 116 -20.59 -19.40 -37.06
N LEU A 117 -21.15 -19.50 -38.28
CA LEU A 117 -21.55 -20.79 -38.82
C LEU A 117 -20.40 -21.75 -38.49
N PRO A 118 -20.63 -22.90 -37.85
CA PRO A 118 -19.54 -23.82 -37.61
C PRO A 118 -19.01 -24.22 -38.98
N GLU A 119 -17.95 -23.56 -39.47
CA GLU A 119 -17.26 -23.85 -40.73
C GLU A 119 -16.65 -25.28 -40.71
N THR A 120 -16.98 -26.10 -39.70
CA THR A 120 -16.32 -27.34 -39.33
C THR A 120 -17.24 -28.54 -39.12
N ASP A 121 -18.58 -28.39 -38.96
CA ASP A 121 -19.49 -29.55 -38.86
C ASP A 121 -20.28 -29.74 -40.17
N PRO A 122 -19.86 -30.67 -41.06
CA PRO A 122 -20.53 -30.91 -42.34
C PRO A 122 -21.95 -31.47 -42.19
N CYS A 123 -22.38 -31.84 -40.99
CA CYS A 123 -23.71 -32.36 -40.70
C CYS A 123 -24.76 -31.31 -40.36
N VAL A 124 -24.37 -30.05 -40.17
CA VAL A 124 -25.33 -28.95 -40.02
C VAL A 124 -25.74 -28.46 -41.41
N THR A 125 -27.02 -28.58 -41.73
CA THR A 125 -27.61 -28.11 -42.99
C THR A 125 -28.54 -26.94 -42.70
N CYS A 126 -28.23 -25.78 -43.30
CA CYS A 126 -29.06 -24.58 -43.27
C CYS A 126 -29.67 -24.33 -44.64
N THR A 127 -30.99 -24.16 -44.68
CA THR A 127 -31.71 -23.77 -45.91
C THR A 127 -32.12 -22.31 -45.79
N CYS A 128 -31.73 -21.49 -46.76
CA CYS A 128 -32.20 -20.11 -46.90
C CYS A 128 -33.32 -20.05 -47.94
N LEU A 129 -34.50 -19.57 -47.52
CA LEU A 129 -35.64 -19.28 -48.39
C LEU A 129 -35.95 -17.79 -48.26
N GLY A 130 -35.62 -17.00 -49.28
CA GLY A 130 -35.69 -15.55 -49.21
C GLY A 130 -34.66 -14.97 -48.24
N ASN A 131 -35.10 -14.18 -47.26
CA ASN A 131 -34.25 -13.62 -46.20
C ASN A 131 -34.21 -14.45 -44.92
N SER A 132 -34.96 -15.56 -44.88
CA SER A 132 -35.10 -16.37 -43.68
C SER A 132 -34.31 -17.68 -43.79
N SER A 133 -33.66 -18.09 -42.70
CA SER A 133 -32.92 -19.35 -42.61
C SER A 133 -33.55 -20.31 -41.61
N SER A 134 -33.50 -21.61 -41.92
CA SER A 134 -33.81 -22.68 -40.98
C SER A 134 -32.69 -23.72 -41.04
N CYS A 135 -32.09 -24.03 -39.88
CA CYS A 135 -30.95 -24.93 -39.78
C CYS A 135 -31.28 -26.16 -38.94
N SER A 136 -30.80 -27.31 -39.40
CA SER A 136 -30.93 -28.59 -38.72
C SER A 136 -29.64 -29.39 -38.80
N LYS A 137 -29.33 -30.13 -37.74
CA LYS A 137 -28.22 -31.08 -37.72
C LYS A 137 -28.74 -32.46 -38.11
N LYS A 138 -28.15 -33.03 -39.16
CA LYS A 138 -28.46 -34.37 -39.66
C LYS A 138 -27.62 -35.42 -38.93
N ALA A 139 -28.26 -36.41 -38.32
CA ALA A 139 -27.57 -37.59 -37.84
C ALA A 139 -27.34 -38.58 -38.99
N CYS A 140 -26.22 -39.29 -38.93
CA CYS A 140 -25.90 -40.29 -39.93
C CYS A 140 -26.70 -41.57 -39.75
N PRO A 141 -27.17 -42.17 -40.86
CA PRO A 141 -27.91 -43.42 -40.80
C PRO A 141 -27.00 -44.55 -40.33
N VAL A 142 -27.59 -45.57 -39.71
CA VAL A 142 -26.86 -46.79 -39.35
C VAL A 142 -26.52 -47.55 -40.63
N LEU A 143 -25.23 -47.70 -40.89
CA LEU A 143 -24.74 -48.38 -42.09
C LEU A 143 -24.71 -49.91 -41.91
N PRO A 144 -25.04 -50.69 -42.95
CA PRO A 144 -25.06 -52.15 -42.88
C PRO A 144 -23.68 -52.82 -42.89
N CYS A 145 -22.61 -52.06 -43.16
CA CYS A 145 -21.24 -52.55 -43.16
C CYS A 145 -20.54 -52.36 -41.80
N PRO A 146 -19.49 -53.14 -41.49
CA PRO A 146 -18.69 -52.89 -40.29
C PRO A 146 -17.87 -51.59 -40.43
N PRO A 147 -17.48 -50.94 -39.31
CA PRO A 147 -16.72 -49.67 -39.33
C PRO A 147 -15.44 -49.69 -40.20
N SER A 148 -14.76 -50.84 -40.29
CA SER A 148 -13.60 -51.06 -41.16
C SER A 148 -13.85 -50.82 -42.67
N LYS A 149 -15.11 -50.73 -43.09
CA LYS A 149 -15.53 -50.48 -44.47
C LYS A 149 -16.12 -49.08 -44.66
N TYR A 150 -16.07 -48.20 -43.68
CA TYR A 150 -16.57 -46.83 -43.83
C TYR A 150 -15.64 -46.00 -44.71
N ILE A 151 -16.21 -45.29 -45.69
CA ILE A 151 -15.50 -44.33 -46.53
C ILE A 151 -16.01 -42.94 -46.18
N TYR A 152 -15.11 -42.09 -45.67
CA TYR A 152 -15.37 -40.67 -45.44
C TYR A 152 -14.88 -39.86 -46.63
N LYS A 153 -15.80 -39.15 -47.29
CA LYS A 153 -15.47 -38.21 -48.37
C LYS A 153 -15.36 -36.80 -47.78
N ARG A 154 -14.32 -36.05 -48.16
CA ARG A 154 -14.09 -34.69 -47.67
C ARG A 154 -15.32 -33.82 -48.00
N GLY A 155 -15.84 -33.12 -46.98
CA GLY A 155 -17.00 -32.23 -47.12
C GLY A 155 -18.38 -32.89 -47.02
N MET A 156 -18.45 -34.22 -46.89
CA MET A 156 -19.72 -34.92 -46.65
C MET A 156 -19.95 -35.16 -45.16
N CYS A 157 -21.20 -35.04 -44.71
CA CYS A 157 -21.60 -35.32 -43.32
C CYS A 157 -21.39 -36.79 -42.94
N CYS A 158 -21.87 -37.72 -43.78
CA CYS A 158 -21.97 -39.13 -43.43
C CYS A 158 -21.03 -40.00 -44.26
N PRO A 159 -20.46 -41.06 -43.65
CA PRO A 159 -19.71 -42.06 -44.39
C PRO A 159 -20.65 -42.91 -45.26
N GLU A 160 -20.07 -43.57 -46.25
CA GLU A 160 -20.71 -44.61 -47.07
C GLU A 160 -19.98 -45.94 -46.91
N CYS A 161 -20.65 -47.05 -47.21
CA CYS A 161 -20.02 -48.37 -47.19
C CYS A 161 -19.15 -48.62 -48.42
N ALA A 162 -17.93 -49.11 -48.20
CA ALA A 162 -17.04 -49.62 -49.23
C ALA A 162 -17.45 -51.02 -49.69
N GLY A 163 -17.60 -51.19 -51.00
CA GLY A 163 -17.82 -52.48 -51.63
C GLY A 163 -19.22 -53.03 -51.38
N ASN A 164 -19.36 -54.35 -51.55
CA ASN A 164 -20.63 -55.04 -51.56
C ASN A 164 -20.48 -56.46 -50.98
N ARG A 165 -21.54 -56.92 -50.32
CA ARG A 165 -21.68 -58.22 -49.68
C ARG A 165 -22.96 -58.88 -50.19
N ARG A 166 -22.79 -60.02 -50.84
CA ARG A 166 -23.91 -60.88 -51.26
C ARG A 166 -24.44 -61.66 -50.07
N LEU A 167 -25.76 -61.72 -49.95
CA LEU A 167 -26.48 -62.43 -48.90
C LEU A 167 -27.60 -63.25 -49.53
N PHE A 168 -27.85 -64.43 -48.95
CA PHE A 168 -29.09 -65.17 -49.16
C PHE A 168 -30.14 -64.62 -48.20
N ASN A 169 -31.37 -64.44 -48.69
CA ASN A 169 -32.48 -64.10 -47.82
C ASN A 169 -32.71 -65.25 -46.84
N MET A 170 -32.51 -65.00 -45.56
CA MET A 170 -32.77 -65.99 -44.50
C MET A 170 -34.01 -65.53 -43.76
N ASP A 171 -35.08 -66.31 -43.85
CA ASP A 171 -36.40 -66.00 -43.31
C ASP A 171 -36.33 -65.37 -41.91
N GLY A 172 -36.70 -64.09 -41.83
CA GLY A 172 -36.83 -63.32 -40.60
C GLY A 172 -35.52 -62.84 -39.96
N LYS A 173 -34.33 -63.19 -40.48
CA LYS A 173 -33.06 -62.79 -39.86
C LYS A 173 -32.56 -61.44 -40.38
N CYS A 174 -32.04 -60.64 -39.46
CA CYS A 174 -31.43 -59.35 -39.77
C CYS A 174 -29.89 -59.40 -39.76
N PHE A 175 -29.26 -58.52 -40.52
CA PHE A 175 -27.80 -58.47 -40.68
C PHE A 175 -27.30 -57.05 -40.44
N LEU A 176 -26.31 -56.89 -39.56
CA LEU A 176 -25.58 -55.63 -39.34
C LEU A 176 -24.08 -55.92 -39.26
N GLY A 177 -23.31 -55.36 -40.19
CA GLY A 177 -21.89 -55.66 -40.31
C GLY A 177 -21.66 -57.14 -40.60
N MET A 178 -21.10 -57.87 -39.64
CA MET A 178 -20.91 -59.34 -39.70
C MET A 178 -21.89 -60.11 -38.79
N GLN A 179 -22.67 -59.41 -37.96
CA GLN A 179 -23.56 -60.01 -36.98
C GLN A 179 -24.93 -60.34 -37.59
N VAL A 180 -25.56 -61.38 -37.03
CA VAL A 180 -26.88 -61.87 -37.45
C VAL A 180 -27.80 -61.87 -36.24
N TYR A 181 -28.97 -61.27 -36.38
CA TYR A 181 -29.99 -61.15 -35.35
C TYR A 181 -31.26 -61.87 -35.76
N LYS A 182 -31.97 -62.41 -34.79
CA LYS A 182 -33.29 -63.03 -34.97
C LYS A 182 -34.37 -61.95 -34.80
N THR A 183 -35.52 -62.15 -35.44
CA THR A 183 -36.71 -61.33 -35.18
C THR A 183 -36.96 -61.22 -33.67
N GLY A 184 -37.14 -59.99 -33.18
CA GLY A 184 -37.37 -59.68 -31.78
C GLY A 184 -36.11 -59.32 -30.98
N ASP A 185 -34.91 -59.56 -31.52
CA ASP A 185 -33.67 -59.18 -30.84
C ASP A 185 -33.57 -57.65 -30.73
N ILE A 186 -33.31 -57.16 -29.51
CA ILE A 186 -33.03 -55.75 -29.19
C ILE A 186 -31.56 -55.65 -28.78
N PHE A 187 -30.82 -54.71 -29.37
CA PHE A 187 -29.40 -54.54 -29.08
C PHE A 187 -28.95 -53.08 -29.16
N GLN A 188 -28.04 -52.70 -28.26
CA GLN A 188 -27.39 -51.40 -28.27
C GLN A 188 -26.19 -51.44 -29.22
N LYS A 189 -26.20 -50.66 -30.29
CA LYS A 189 -25.10 -50.61 -31.26
C LYS A 189 -23.95 -49.71 -30.77
N ASP A 190 -24.32 -48.56 -30.21
CA ASP A 190 -23.44 -47.56 -29.63
C ASP A 190 -24.24 -46.75 -28.59
N PRO A 191 -23.62 -45.91 -27.73
CA PRO A 191 -24.34 -45.15 -26.71
C PRO A 191 -25.51 -44.30 -27.24
N CYS A 192 -25.52 -43.97 -28.54
CA CYS A 192 -26.58 -43.20 -29.18
C CYS A 192 -27.67 -44.02 -29.89
N THR A 193 -27.48 -45.33 -30.05
CA THR A 193 -28.28 -46.13 -31.00
C THR A 193 -28.78 -47.44 -30.41
N LEU A 194 -30.10 -47.56 -30.32
CA LEU A 194 -30.81 -48.78 -29.95
C LEU A 194 -31.48 -49.37 -31.19
N CYS A 195 -31.27 -50.66 -31.44
CA CYS A 195 -31.79 -51.33 -32.63
C CYS A 195 -32.63 -52.57 -32.28
N THR A 196 -33.63 -52.86 -33.09
CA THR A 196 -34.49 -54.03 -33.00
C THR A 196 -34.59 -54.72 -34.36
N CYS A 197 -34.45 -56.05 -34.41
CA CYS A 197 -34.68 -56.81 -35.63
C CYS A 197 -36.17 -57.16 -35.80
N ASN A 198 -36.76 -56.78 -36.93
CA ASN A 198 -38.14 -57.09 -37.28
C ASN A 198 -38.22 -57.72 -38.68
N HIS A 199 -38.46 -59.05 -38.73
CA HIS A 199 -38.79 -59.78 -39.96
C HIS A 199 -37.88 -59.44 -41.15
N SER A 200 -36.56 -59.49 -40.94
CA SER A 200 -35.49 -59.19 -41.90
C SER A 200 -35.08 -57.71 -42.07
N THR A 201 -35.78 -56.76 -41.43
CA THR A 201 -35.40 -55.34 -41.39
C THR A 201 -34.97 -54.94 -39.98
N ILE A 202 -33.84 -54.25 -39.83
CA ILE A 202 -33.44 -53.68 -38.53
C ILE A 202 -34.07 -52.30 -38.41
N PHE A 203 -34.77 -52.03 -37.31
CA PHE A 203 -35.22 -50.70 -36.94
C PHE A 203 -34.31 -50.13 -35.85
N CYS A 204 -33.68 -49.00 -36.08
CA CYS A 204 -32.78 -48.35 -35.14
C CYS A 204 -33.30 -46.96 -34.76
N GLU A 205 -33.41 -46.68 -33.47
CA GLU A 205 -33.60 -45.34 -32.93
C GLU A 205 -32.23 -44.76 -32.60
N ARG A 206 -31.86 -43.67 -33.27
CA ARG A 206 -30.57 -43.01 -33.09
C ARG A 206 -30.76 -41.58 -32.61
N ARG A 207 -30.18 -41.27 -31.45
CA ARG A 207 -30.15 -39.91 -30.90
C ARG A 207 -29.17 -39.06 -31.70
N SER A 208 -29.63 -37.89 -32.13
CA SER A 208 -28.77 -36.83 -32.65
C SER A 208 -28.14 -36.09 -31.46
N CYS A 209 -26.95 -35.52 -31.63
CA CYS A 209 -26.34 -34.69 -30.61
C CYS A 209 -26.55 -33.20 -30.90
N PRO A 210 -26.75 -32.37 -29.87
CA PRO A 210 -26.89 -30.94 -30.06
C PRO A 210 -25.63 -30.35 -30.72
N PRO A 211 -25.77 -29.27 -31.51
CA PRO A 211 -24.63 -28.49 -31.96
C PRO A 211 -23.89 -27.91 -30.75
N LEU A 212 -22.55 -27.96 -30.77
CA LEU A 212 -21.69 -27.40 -29.72
C LEU A 212 -20.98 -26.15 -30.25
N GLU A 213 -20.86 -25.13 -29.41
CA GLU A 213 -20.22 -23.85 -29.75
C GLU A 213 -18.68 -23.90 -29.63
N CYS A 214 -18.15 -24.91 -28.95
CA CYS A 214 -16.72 -25.13 -28.81
C CYS A 214 -16.12 -25.93 -29.98
N ARG A 215 -14.85 -25.65 -30.28
CA ARG A 215 -14.07 -26.41 -31.28
C ARG A 215 -13.94 -27.89 -30.89
N PRO A 216 -13.78 -28.82 -31.86
CA PRO A 216 -13.64 -30.26 -31.59
C PRO A 216 -12.54 -30.61 -30.59
N GLU A 217 -11.45 -29.84 -30.55
CA GLU A 217 -10.33 -30.01 -29.61
C GLU A 217 -10.69 -29.74 -28.14
N HIS A 218 -11.81 -29.07 -27.87
CA HIS A 218 -12.31 -28.74 -26.53
C HIS A 218 -13.58 -29.51 -26.15
N GLN A 219 -13.98 -30.48 -26.98
CA GLN A 219 -15.11 -31.34 -26.70
C GLN A 219 -14.65 -32.57 -25.91
N ILE A 220 -15.38 -32.89 -24.86
CA ILE A 220 -15.17 -34.07 -24.03
C ILE A 220 -16.39 -34.99 -24.13
N THR A 221 -16.14 -36.29 -24.27
CA THR A 221 -17.17 -37.32 -24.35
C THR A 221 -16.79 -38.46 -23.42
N ASP A 222 -17.68 -38.80 -22.49
CA ASP A 222 -17.51 -39.95 -21.60
C ASP A 222 -17.93 -41.24 -22.32
N GLU A 223 -17.27 -42.38 -22.05
CA GLU A 223 -17.45 -43.64 -22.80
C GLU A 223 -18.89 -44.19 -22.79
N GLU A 224 -19.67 -43.84 -21.76
CA GLU A 224 -21.06 -44.28 -21.58
C GLU A 224 -22.09 -43.27 -22.09
N GLU A 225 -21.68 -42.04 -22.42
CA GLU A 225 -22.57 -40.99 -22.87
C GLU A 225 -22.68 -40.93 -24.40
N CYS A 226 -23.87 -40.60 -24.90
CA CYS A 226 -24.09 -40.44 -26.34
C CYS A 226 -23.43 -39.18 -26.91
N CYS A 227 -23.49 -38.05 -26.21
CA CYS A 227 -23.16 -36.76 -26.80
C CYS A 227 -21.96 -36.08 -26.14
N PRO A 228 -21.05 -35.48 -26.94
CA PRO A 228 -19.98 -34.64 -26.41
C PRO A 228 -20.58 -33.41 -25.72
N ARG A 229 -19.83 -32.86 -24.76
CA ARG A 229 -20.06 -31.54 -24.16
C ARG A 229 -18.81 -30.68 -24.28
N CYS A 230 -18.97 -29.37 -24.24
CA CYS A 230 -17.83 -28.47 -24.12
C CYS A 230 -17.20 -28.64 -22.74
N ALA A 231 -15.87 -28.75 -22.67
CA ALA A 231 -15.18 -28.60 -21.40
C ALA A 231 -15.49 -27.21 -20.86
N ASP A 232 -16.03 -27.12 -19.64
CA ASP A 232 -16.23 -25.84 -18.98
C ASP A 232 -14.87 -25.11 -18.94
N PRO A 233 -14.78 -23.83 -19.35
CA PRO A 233 -13.58 -23.07 -19.08
C PRO A 233 -13.42 -23.05 -17.56
N GLU A 234 -12.35 -23.66 -17.04
CA GLU A 234 -11.97 -23.50 -15.64
C GLU A 234 -12.05 -22.01 -15.31
N GLU A 235 -12.85 -21.64 -14.31
CA GLU A 235 -12.66 -20.39 -13.59
C GLU A 235 -11.24 -20.42 -13.01
N LYS A 236 -10.24 -20.06 -13.82
CA LYS A 236 -8.94 -19.64 -13.30
C LYS A 236 -9.16 -18.27 -12.71
N LYS A 237 -9.74 -18.22 -11.50
CA LYS A 237 -9.61 -17.06 -10.62
C LYS A 237 -8.13 -16.75 -10.57
N ALA A 238 -7.74 -15.62 -11.15
CA ALA A 238 -6.33 -15.27 -11.25
C ALA A 238 -5.79 -15.11 -9.82
N VAL A 239 -4.76 -15.88 -9.46
CA VAL A 239 -4.22 -15.88 -8.09
C VAL A 239 -2.88 -15.14 -8.04
N CYS A 240 -2.64 -14.43 -6.94
CA CYS A 240 -1.36 -13.79 -6.67
C CYS A 240 -0.51 -14.66 -5.74
N MET A 241 0.79 -14.76 -6.00
CA MET A 241 1.75 -15.45 -5.12
C MET A 241 2.57 -14.44 -4.33
N ILE A 242 2.49 -14.49 -3.00
CA ILE A 242 3.14 -13.52 -2.10
C ILE A 242 3.81 -14.27 -0.97
N ASN A 243 5.14 -14.14 -0.85
CA ASN A 243 5.94 -14.82 0.18
C ASN A 243 5.67 -16.34 0.27
N GLY A 244 5.43 -16.98 -0.87
CA GLY A 244 5.11 -18.42 -0.95
C GLY A 244 3.67 -18.80 -0.60
N LYS A 245 2.78 -17.84 -0.33
CA LYS A 245 1.35 -18.06 -0.15
C LYS A 245 0.55 -17.62 -1.37
N ILE A 246 -0.51 -18.36 -1.67
CA ILE A 246 -1.43 -18.08 -2.79
C ILE A 246 -2.60 -17.27 -2.24
N HIS A 247 -2.95 -16.18 -2.94
CA HIS A 247 -4.04 -15.28 -2.62
C HIS A 247 -5.00 -15.20 -3.82
N GLU A 248 -6.30 -15.32 -3.55
CA GLU A 248 -7.34 -15.26 -4.58
C GLU A 248 -7.49 -13.86 -5.19
N ASP A 249 -8.05 -13.78 -6.39
CA ASP A 249 -8.43 -12.51 -7.00
C ASP A 249 -9.36 -11.71 -6.08
N GLY A 250 -9.14 -10.39 -5.99
CA GLY A 250 -9.84 -9.50 -5.08
C GLY A 250 -9.38 -9.57 -3.62
N TYR A 251 -8.51 -10.52 -3.24
CA TYR A 251 -7.97 -10.60 -1.88
C TYR A 251 -7.16 -9.34 -1.54
N ARG A 252 -7.50 -8.70 -0.42
CA ARG A 252 -6.84 -7.49 0.10
C ARG A 252 -6.02 -7.84 1.33
N TRP A 253 -4.80 -7.34 1.41
CA TRP A 253 -3.97 -7.47 2.61
C TRP A 253 -3.20 -6.19 2.89
N GLN A 254 -2.77 -6.06 4.15
CA GLN A 254 -1.83 -5.03 4.56
C GLN A 254 -0.42 -5.59 4.41
N MET A 255 0.35 -5.03 3.49
CA MET A 255 1.74 -5.44 3.26
C MET A 255 2.67 -4.76 4.26
N GLU A 256 2.45 -3.47 4.47
CA GLU A 256 3.07 -2.66 5.52
C GLU A 256 1.97 -1.86 6.23
N LYS A 257 2.30 -1.18 7.35
CA LYS A 257 1.30 -0.39 8.10
C LYS A 257 0.51 0.59 7.22
N CYS A 258 1.14 1.11 6.18
CA CYS A 258 0.63 2.21 5.36
C CYS A 258 0.38 1.80 3.90
N THR A 259 0.45 0.51 3.59
CA THR A 259 0.36 0.02 2.23
C THR A 259 -0.62 -1.14 2.17
N GLN A 260 -1.78 -0.85 1.60
CA GLN A 260 -2.77 -1.86 1.31
C GLN A 260 -2.55 -2.36 -0.11
N CYS A 261 -2.53 -3.68 -0.25
CA CYS A 261 -2.41 -4.31 -1.55
C CYS A 261 -3.65 -5.15 -1.84
N ILE A 262 -3.91 -5.36 -3.12
CA ILE A 262 -4.99 -6.18 -3.65
C ILE A 262 -4.45 -7.08 -4.77
N CYS A 263 -4.95 -8.30 -4.86
CA CYS A 263 -4.74 -9.15 -6.02
C CYS A 263 -5.78 -8.78 -7.08
N ARG A 264 -5.33 -8.36 -8.25
CA ARG A 264 -6.20 -8.11 -9.40
C ARG A 264 -5.62 -8.80 -10.62
N ASP A 265 -6.37 -9.72 -11.19
CA ASP A 265 -6.02 -10.45 -12.41
C ASP A 265 -4.63 -11.13 -12.30
N GLY A 266 -4.31 -11.66 -11.11
CA GLY A 266 -3.04 -12.33 -10.83
C GLY A 266 -1.86 -11.38 -10.62
N GLN A 267 -2.10 -10.05 -10.60
CA GLN A 267 -1.11 -9.04 -10.29
C GLN A 267 -1.35 -8.39 -8.93
N VAL A 268 -0.27 -8.20 -8.18
CA VAL A 268 -0.30 -7.46 -6.92
C VAL A 268 -0.33 -5.96 -7.21
N GLN A 269 -1.42 -5.30 -6.85
CA GLN A 269 -1.55 -3.84 -6.90
C GLN A 269 -1.55 -3.27 -5.49
N CYS A 270 -0.57 -2.41 -5.19
CA CYS A 270 -0.43 -1.78 -3.88
C CYS A 270 -0.72 -0.28 -3.95
N ALA A 271 -1.44 0.24 -2.96
CA ALA A 271 -1.67 1.66 -2.77
C ALA A 271 -1.24 2.05 -1.36
N VAL A 272 -0.50 3.16 -1.27
CA VAL A 272 -0.26 3.83 0.01
C VAL A 272 -1.55 4.50 0.44
N GLU A 273 -1.89 4.41 1.72
CA GLU A 273 -3.07 5.08 2.28
C GLU A 273 -3.01 6.59 1.92
N PRO A 274 -3.99 7.12 1.18
CA PRO A 274 -3.96 8.51 0.76
C PRO A 274 -4.24 9.40 1.97
N CYS A 275 -3.24 10.19 2.36
CA CYS A 275 -3.40 11.14 3.45
C CYS A 275 -4.15 12.38 3.01
N GLU A 276 -4.97 12.91 3.91
CA GLU A 276 -5.60 14.21 3.70
C GLU A 276 -4.54 15.30 3.57
N THR A 277 -4.56 16.03 2.46
CA THR A 277 -3.51 16.99 2.10
C THR A 277 -3.77 18.40 2.61
N GLN A 278 -4.95 18.66 3.20
CA GLN A 278 -5.38 20.00 3.63
C GLN A 278 -5.70 20.07 5.14
N ILE A 279 -4.87 19.44 5.97
CA ILE A 279 -5.05 19.48 7.42
C ILE A 279 -4.58 20.83 7.96
N VAL A 280 -5.52 21.64 8.46
CA VAL A 280 -5.23 22.87 9.21
C VAL A 280 -5.32 22.58 10.71
N CYS A 281 -4.20 22.73 11.42
CA CYS A 281 -4.17 22.45 12.84
C CYS A 281 -4.73 23.60 13.69
N PRO A 282 -5.41 23.28 14.81
CA PRO A 282 -5.83 24.29 15.78
C PRO A 282 -4.60 24.97 16.40
N ALA A 283 -4.82 26.13 17.02
CA ALA A 283 -3.74 26.85 17.70
C ALA A 283 -3.04 25.95 18.74
N GLY A 284 -1.71 26.03 18.81
CA GLY A 284 -0.89 25.21 19.70
C GLY A 284 -0.75 23.75 19.26
N HIS A 285 -1.11 23.43 18.01
CA HIS A 285 -0.87 22.12 17.41
C HIS A 285 -0.07 22.27 16.11
N THR A 286 0.82 21.31 15.89
CA THR A 286 1.60 21.21 14.65
C THR A 286 1.33 19.89 13.96
N LEU A 287 1.28 19.95 12.64
CA LEU A 287 1.11 18.77 11.80
C LEU A 287 2.39 17.92 11.89
N LYS A 288 2.28 16.71 12.45
CA LYS A 288 3.40 15.78 12.62
C LYS A 288 2.98 14.37 12.26
N THR A 289 3.87 13.61 11.62
CA THR A 289 3.74 12.16 11.44
C THR A 289 4.50 11.47 12.57
N ARG A 290 3.82 10.75 13.45
CA ARG A 290 4.49 10.04 14.55
C ARG A 290 5.12 8.74 14.03
N PRO A 291 6.16 8.21 14.69
CA PRO A 291 6.73 6.92 14.30
C PRO A 291 5.67 5.81 14.30
N GLY A 292 5.43 5.24 13.12
CA GLY A 292 4.45 4.17 12.93
C GLY A 292 3.03 4.64 12.56
N ASP A 293 2.79 5.95 12.43
CA ASP A 293 1.59 6.51 11.82
C ASP A 293 1.79 6.65 10.30
N CYS A 294 0.72 6.48 9.52
CA CYS A 294 0.75 6.59 8.07
C CYS A 294 0.52 8.02 7.58
N CYS A 295 -0.40 8.71 8.24
CA CYS A 295 -0.76 10.06 7.89
C CYS A 295 -0.40 11.06 8.99
N PRO A 296 -0.02 12.29 8.61
CA PRO A 296 0.24 13.32 9.58
C PRO A 296 -1.04 13.69 10.32
N SER A 297 -0.92 13.98 11.61
CA SER A 297 -2.03 14.44 12.44
C SER A 297 -1.63 15.70 13.19
N CYS A 298 -2.62 16.47 13.65
CA CYS A 298 -2.38 17.62 14.50
C CYS A 298 -1.97 17.14 15.89
N VAL A 299 -0.70 17.31 16.20
CA VAL A 299 -0.13 16.97 17.50
C VAL A 299 0.08 18.25 18.27
N GLU A 300 -0.37 18.28 19.52
CA GLU A 300 -0.13 19.42 20.39
C GLU A 300 1.38 19.72 20.49
N ASP A 301 1.71 21.00 20.50
CA ASP A 301 3.07 21.48 20.60
C ASP A 301 3.73 21.10 21.93
N ASP A 302 5.05 20.99 21.91
CA ASP A 302 5.82 20.68 23.11
C ASP A 302 5.64 21.80 24.15
N GLY A 303 5.43 21.44 25.41
CA GLY A 303 5.53 22.35 26.53
C GLY A 303 6.97 22.84 26.67
N VAL A 304 7.17 24.14 26.86
CA VAL A 304 8.52 24.72 26.94
C VAL A 304 8.73 25.53 28.21
N CYS A 305 9.69 25.09 29.02
CA CYS A 305 10.21 25.82 30.17
C CYS A 305 11.54 26.47 29.82
N THR A 306 11.79 27.70 30.29
CA THR A 306 13.04 28.42 30.00
C THR A 306 13.68 29.01 31.26
N VAL A 307 15.01 29.05 31.29
CA VAL A 307 15.81 29.77 32.27
C VAL A 307 16.69 30.77 31.54
N PHE A 308 16.79 32.01 32.03
CA PHE A 308 17.57 33.08 31.40
C PHE A 308 18.00 34.12 32.43
N GLY A 309 19.05 34.90 32.17
CA GLY A 309 19.51 35.94 33.12
C GLY A 309 20.01 35.34 34.45
N ASP A 310 19.69 35.99 35.57
CA ASP A 310 20.34 35.78 36.86
C ASP A 310 19.57 35.10 38.04
N PRO A 311 19.02 33.88 37.89
CA PRO A 311 18.22 33.34 36.81
C PRO A 311 16.73 33.65 37.01
N HIS A 312 16.08 33.96 35.90
CA HIS A 312 14.64 34.04 35.74
C HIS A 312 14.13 32.75 35.12
N TYR A 313 12.96 32.29 35.58
CA TYR A 313 12.34 31.06 35.12
C TYR A 313 11.02 31.39 34.45
N ARG A 314 10.70 30.65 33.38
CA ARG A 314 9.35 30.55 32.83
C ARG A 314 8.94 29.08 32.89
N SER A 315 7.88 28.77 33.63
CA SER A 315 7.30 27.42 33.72
C SER A 315 6.76 26.94 32.38
N PHE A 316 6.38 25.66 32.31
CA PHE A 316 5.69 25.09 31.15
C PHE A 316 4.37 25.80 30.86
N ASP A 317 3.64 26.19 31.91
CA ASP A 317 2.34 26.85 31.83
C ASP A 317 2.44 28.38 31.69
N GLY A 318 3.66 28.91 31.66
CA GLY A 318 3.97 30.28 31.26
C GLY A 318 4.15 31.28 32.39
N LYS A 319 4.11 30.84 33.66
CA LYS A 319 4.43 31.68 34.82
C LYS A 319 5.90 32.08 34.78
N ILE A 320 6.17 33.39 34.78
CA ILE A 320 7.52 33.95 34.91
C ILE A 320 7.78 34.35 36.36
N PHE A 321 8.91 33.94 36.91
CA PHE A 321 9.31 34.26 38.28
C PHE A 321 10.83 34.32 38.44
N ASN A 322 11.26 35.02 39.50
CA ASN A 322 12.67 35.26 39.80
C ASN A 322 13.06 34.43 41.02
N TYR A 323 14.17 33.69 40.96
CA TYR A 323 14.64 32.92 42.11
C TYR A 323 16.17 32.77 42.10
N GLN A 324 16.83 33.35 43.10
CA GLN A 324 18.29 33.58 43.10
C GLN A 324 19.06 32.63 44.03
N GLY A 325 18.53 31.45 44.29
CA GLY A 325 19.21 30.45 45.13
C GLY A 325 20.47 29.90 44.48
N SER A 326 21.61 29.95 45.18
CA SER A 326 22.90 29.39 44.71
C SER A 326 23.10 27.96 45.23
N CYS A 327 22.35 27.05 44.62
CA CYS A 327 22.35 25.62 44.95
C CYS A 327 22.05 24.81 43.69
N LYS A 328 21.88 23.51 43.87
CA LYS A 328 21.39 22.61 42.85
C LYS A 328 19.89 22.36 43.04
N TYR A 329 19.12 22.42 41.97
CA TYR A 329 17.66 22.30 41.99
C TYR A 329 17.15 21.31 40.95
N ILE A 330 16.00 20.70 41.22
CA ILE A 330 15.21 20.02 40.17
C ILE A 330 14.53 21.10 39.32
N LEU A 331 14.95 21.23 38.07
CA LEU A 331 14.32 22.13 37.13
C LEU A 331 13.01 21.52 36.60
N ALA A 332 13.11 20.32 36.04
CA ALA A 332 11.96 19.53 35.59
C ALA A 332 12.25 18.05 35.80
N LYS A 333 11.25 17.28 36.21
CA LYS A 333 11.36 15.83 36.42
C LYS A 333 10.02 15.20 36.08
N ASP A 334 10.06 14.02 35.46
CA ASP A 334 8.90 13.14 35.40
C ASP A 334 8.69 12.50 36.78
N CYS A 335 7.62 12.92 37.45
CA CYS A 335 7.34 12.57 38.83
C CYS A 335 6.40 11.36 38.94
N THR A 336 5.76 10.98 37.83
CA THR A 336 4.92 9.78 37.69
C THR A 336 5.77 8.57 37.32
N ASN A 337 6.37 8.55 36.13
CA ASN A 337 7.08 7.38 35.60
C ASN A 337 8.59 7.41 35.88
N ARG A 338 9.12 8.55 36.37
CA ARG A 338 10.55 8.73 36.68
C ARG A 338 11.47 8.49 35.48
N SER A 339 10.98 8.74 34.26
CA SER A 339 11.71 8.50 33.01
C SER A 339 12.89 9.46 32.80
N PHE A 340 12.79 10.71 33.28
CA PHE A 340 13.88 11.68 33.20
C PHE A 340 13.92 12.66 34.38
N SER A 341 15.06 13.33 34.56
CA SER A 341 15.21 14.51 35.40
C SER A 341 16.22 15.49 34.82
N VAL A 342 15.89 16.77 34.86
CA VAL A 342 16.77 17.91 34.53
C VAL A 342 17.07 18.67 35.81
N GLU A 343 18.35 18.75 36.16
CA GLU A 343 18.84 19.43 37.35
C GLU A 343 19.67 20.65 36.94
N VAL A 344 19.42 21.80 37.56
CA VAL A 344 20.19 23.02 37.33
C VAL A 344 21.09 23.29 38.53
N LEU A 345 22.35 23.63 38.29
CA LEU A 345 23.29 24.11 39.31
C LEU A 345 23.52 25.60 39.11
N ASN A 346 23.11 26.39 40.10
CA ASN A 346 23.35 27.82 40.14
C ASN A 346 24.48 28.14 41.12
N GLU A 347 25.37 29.06 40.75
CA GLU A 347 26.44 29.56 41.61
C GLU A 347 26.41 31.09 41.70
N ALA A 348 26.98 31.65 42.77
CA ALA A 348 27.09 33.09 42.92
C ALA A 348 27.90 33.71 41.78
N ARG A 349 27.36 34.76 41.12
CA ARG A 349 28.02 35.39 39.97
C ARG A 349 29.11 36.38 40.40
N TYR A 350 28.69 37.42 41.12
CA TYR A 350 29.54 38.52 41.60
C TYR A 350 29.36 38.79 43.10
N SER A 351 28.15 38.59 43.62
CA SER A 351 27.81 38.68 45.05
C SER A 351 27.07 37.43 45.52
N LYS A 352 26.86 37.30 46.84
CA LYS A 352 26.08 36.20 47.44
C LYS A 352 24.56 36.35 47.24
N GLU A 353 24.10 37.50 46.75
CA GLU A 353 22.69 37.83 46.53
C GLU A 353 22.19 37.30 45.17
N TYR A 354 23.09 37.06 44.20
CA TYR A 354 22.74 36.71 42.81
C TYR A 354 23.35 35.38 42.39
N SER A 355 22.58 34.59 41.64
CA SER A 355 23.03 33.29 41.16
C SER A 355 23.03 33.22 39.63
N TRP A 356 23.82 32.31 39.08
CA TRP A 356 23.97 32.12 37.65
C TRP A 356 24.03 30.63 37.32
N THR A 357 23.38 30.22 36.24
CA THR A 357 23.41 28.81 35.82
C THR A 357 24.82 28.39 35.38
N LYS A 358 25.46 27.54 36.18
CA LYS A 358 26.79 27.01 35.92
C LYS A 358 26.76 25.76 35.05
N SER A 359 25.82 24.87 35.34
CA SER A 359 25.68 23.63 34.58
C SER A 359 24.32 22.99 34.75
N ILE A 360 23.89 22.31 33.72
CA ILE A 360 22.69 21.48 33.66
C ILE A 360 23.12 20.02 33.72
N THR A 361 22.40 19.20 34.46
CA THR A 361 22.54 17.75 34.46
C THR A 361 21.23 17.12 34.03
N ILE A 362 21.24 16.44 32.89
CA ILE A 362 20.11 15.68 32.35
C ILE A 362 20.37 14.21 32.68
N LYS A 363 19.36 13.53 33.22
CA LYS A 363 19.35 12.09 33.43
C LYS A 363 18.16 11.52 32.70
N ALA A 364 18.39 10.65 31.73
CA ALA A 364 17.36 9.95 30.98
C ALA A 364 17.93 8.61 30.50
N ASN A 365 17.12 7.54 30.53
CA ASN A 365 17.51 6.20 30.07
C ASN A 365 18.83 5.68 30.66
N GLY A 366 19.10 5.95 31.95
CA GLY A 366 20.36 5.56 32.60
C GLY A 366 21.59 6.40 32.21
N THR A 367 21.49 7.24 31.18
CA THR A 367 22.58 8.13 30.74
C THR A 367 22.51 9.48 31.43
N LYS A 368 23.68 9.98 31.85
CA LYS A 368 23.84 11.26 32.54
C LYS A 368 24.64 12.22 31.69
N ILE A 369 23.99 13.29 31.25
CA ILE A 369 24.57 14.34 30.41
C ILE A 369 24.75 15.58 31.28
N ARG A 370 25.95 16.15 31.28
CA ARG A 370 26.24 17.42 31.95
C ARG A 370 26.62 18.47 30.92
N LEU A 371 25.81 19.52 30.82
CA LEU A 371 26.07 20.69 29.99
C LEU A 371 26.59 21.79 30.91
N GLY A 372 27.87 22.10 30.81
CA GLY A 372 28.50 23.20 31.55
C GLY A 372 28.60 24.47 30.72
N GLN A 373 28.88 25.58 31.40
CA GLN A 373 29.31 26.80 30.75
C GLN A 373 30.51 26.57 29.81
N TYR A 374 30.60 27.44 28.80
CA TYR A 374 31.63 27.39 27.75
C TYR A 374 31.58 26.10 26.93
N MET A 375 30.38 25.55 26.73
CA MET A 375 30.13 24.31 25.97
C MET A 375 30.91 23.09 26.48
N LYS A 376 31.10 23.01 27.81
CA LYS A 376 31.73 21.84 28.43
C LYS A 376 30.72 20.71 28.55
N ILE A 377 30.79 19.74 27.65
CA ILE A 377 29.80 18.66 27.58
C ILE A 377 30.43 17.36 28.06
N HIS A 378 29.78 16.72 29.03
CA HIS A 378 30.17 15.41 29.52
C HIS A 378 29.00 14.44 29.43
N VAL A 379 29.26 13.22 28.98
CA VAL A 379 28.31 12.10 29.01
C VAL A 379 28.92 11.03 29.91
N ASN A 380 28.17 10.58 30.92
CA ASN A 380 28.62 9.58 31.90
C ASN A 380 30.00 9.91 32.48
N HIS A 381 30.18 11.17 32.90
CA HIS A 381 31.41 11.73 33.48
C HIS A 381 32.59 11.89 32.50
N LYS A 382 32.47 11.48 31.24
CA LYS A 382 33.52 11.63 30.23
C LYS A 382 33.23 12.83 29.32
N PRO A 383 34.23 13.67 29.00
CA PRO A 383 34.05 14.72 28.00
C PRO A 383 33.82 14.10 26.62
N VAL A 384 32.92 14.68 25.82
CA VAL A 384 32.59 14.20 24.47
C VAL A 384 32.78 15.29 23.43
N LYS A 385 33.00 14.88 22.17
CA LYS A 385 32.92 15.77 21.01
C LYS A 385 31.52 15.70 20.41
N LEU A 386 31.10 16.77 19.75
CA LEU A 386 29.84 16.81 19.01
C LEU A 386 30.09 16.54 17.51
N PRO A 387 29.16 15.87 16.82
CA PRO A 387 27.94 15.26 17.37
C PRO A 387 28.22 14.01 18.22
N TYR A 388 27.45 13.82 19.29
CA TYR A 388 27.44 12.59 20.08
C TYR A 388 26.09 11.90 19.86
N ILE A 389 26.09 10.66 19.40
CA ILE A 389 24.88 9.90 19.11
C ILE A 389 24.96 8.56 19.82
N GLU A 390 23.92 8.25 20.58
CA GLU A 390 23.71 6.96 21.22
C GLU A 390 22.43 6.37 20.61
N LEU A 391 22.60 5.45 19.67
CA LEU A 391 21.51 4.94 18.82
C LEU A 391 20.33 4.44 19.67
N GLY A 392 19.12 4.90 19.33
CA GLY A 392 17.90 4.55 20.04
C GLY A 392 17.71 5.20 21.41
N VAL A 393 18.70 5.94 21.94
CA VAL A 393 18.66 6.51 23.29
C VAL A 393 18.60 8.04 23.25
N LEU A 394 19.65 8.67 22.71
CA LEU A 394 19.79 10.12 22.71
C LEU A 394 20.80 10.61 21.68
N SER A 395 20.76 11.91 21.44
CA SER A 395 21.74 12.60 20.63
C SER A 395 22.03 13.99 21.16
N VAL A 396 23.26 14.45 20.95
CA VAL A 396 23.75 15.77 21.33
C VAL A 396 24.41 16.39 20.12
N PHE A 397 23.89 17.53 19.67
CA PHE A 397 24.35 18.23 18.48
C PHE A 397 24.60 19.70 18.78
N GLN A 398 25.45 20.32 17.97
CA GLN A 398 25.56 21.78 17.96
C GLN A 398 24.53 22.33 16.97
N GLU A 399 23.73 23.29 17.43
CA GLU A 399 22.73 24.00 16.63
C GLU A 399 23.03 25.49 16.74
N ASP A 400 23.59 26.05 15.66
CA ASP A 400 24.21 27.38 15.63
C ASP A 400 25.26 27.58 16.75
N ARG A 401 24.92 28.42 17.73
CA ARG A 401 25.72 28.75 18.90
C ARG A 401 25.26 28.01 20.16
N ASN A 402 24.30 27.11 20.05
CA ASN A 402 23.71 26.35 21.16
C ASN A 402 24.09 24.87 21.07
N VAL A 403 23.91 24.15 22.17
CA VAL A 403 23.94 22.70 22.23
C VAL A 403 22.53 22.20 22.41
N LEU A 404 22.09 21.29 21.56
CA LEU A 404 20.79 20.65 21.61
C LEU A 404 20.95 19.17 21.98
N VAL A 405 20.33 18.76 23.07
CA VAL A 405 20.16 17.36 23.46
C VAL A 405 18.76 16.92 23.04
N ARG A 406 18.65 15.81 22.31
CA ARG A 406 17.38 15.14 21.98
C ARG A 406 17.38 13.75 22.56
N THR A 407 16.30 13.36 23.22
CA THR A 407 16.12 12.01 23.77
C THR A 407 15.06 11.24 22.99
N ASN A 408 15.08 9.91 23.06
CA ASN A 408 14.02 9.06 22.49
C ASN A 408 12.64 9.26 23.16
N LEU A 409 12.61 9.87 24.36
CA LEU A 409 11.39 10.33 25.05
C LEU A 409 10.83 11.63 24.45
N GLY A 410 11.29 12.07 23.29
CA GLY A 410 10.90 13.34 22.66
C GLY A 410 11.33 14.61 23.42
N MET A 411 11.84 14.51 24.66
CA MET A 411 12.38 15.65 25.41
C MET A 411 13.61 16.23 24.72
N LYS A 412 13.65 17.56 24.67
CA LYS A 412 14.74 18.36 24.11
C LYS A 412 15.28 19.32 25.17
N VAL A 413 16.60 19.48 25.22
CA VAL A 413 17.24 20.48 26.08
C VAL A 413 18.22 21.30 25.25
N LEU A 414 17.97 22.61 25.16
CA LEU A 414 18.82 23.55 24.46
C LEU A 414 19.58 24.42 25.48
N TRP A 415 20.89 24.50 25.32
CA TRP A 415 21.78 25.30 26.18
C TRP A 415 22.67 26.21 25.35
N ASP A 416 22.70 27.51 25.66
CA ASP A 416 23.52 28.49 24.94
C ASP A 416 25.00 28.53 25.38
N GLY A 417 25.37 27.72 26.37
CA GLY A 417 26.73 27.71 26.91
C GLY A 417 26.98 28.75 28.00
N ASN A 418 25.99 29.56 28.39
CA ASN A 418 26.13 30.69 29.28
C ASN A 418 25.05 30.78 30.36
N SER A 419 23.81 31.14 29.99
CA SER A 419 22.68 31.38 30.91
C SER A 419 21.33 31.00 30.35
N TYR A 420 21.16 30.96 29.03
CA TYR A 420 19.90 30.58 28.42
C TYR A 420 19.77 29.06 28.31
N LEU A 421 18.75 28.52 28.98
CA LEU A 421 18.34 27.13 28.96
C LEU A 421 16.90 27.01 28.53
N GLU A 422 16.61 26.03 27.70
CA GLU A 422 15.26 25.69 27.27
C GLU A 422 15.06 24.18 27.38
N VAL A 423 13.98 23.77 28.03
CA VAL A 423 13.56 22.38 28.16
C VAL A 423 12.21 22.26 27.47
N SER A 424 12.14 21.46 26.40
CA SER A 424 10.92 21.16 25.67
C SER A 424 10.51 19.72 25.90
N VAL A 425 9.24 19.49 26.22
CA VAL A 425 8.68 18.16 26.53
C VAL A 425 7.38 17.97 25.74
N PRO A 426 7.16 16.79 25.13
CA PRO A 426 5.90 16.50 24.45
C PRO A 426 4.68 16.58 25.37
N SER A 427 3.51 16.85 24.80
CA SER A 427 2.24 17.03 25.53
C SER A 427 1.77 15.81 26.34
N TYR A 428 2.23 14.59 26.02
CA TYR A 428 1.92 13.42 26.82
C TYR A 428 2.59 13.39 28.22
N PHE A 429 3.45 14.37 28.51
CA PHE A 429 3.97 14.62 29.87
C PHE A 429 3.11 15.60 30.68
N LYS A 430 2.00 16.11 30.13
CA LYS A 430 1.06 16.92 30.92
C LYS A 430 0.64 16.20 32.19
N ASP A 431 0.53 16.95 33.28
CA ASP A 431 0.21 16.45 34.62
C ASP A 431 1.21 15.45 35.24
N HIS A 432 2.29 15.08 34.54
CA HIS A 432 3.29 14.12 35.01
C HIS A 432 4.57 14.80 35.53
N LEU A 433 4.73 16.09 35.30
CA LEU A 433 5.96 16.80 35.62
C LEU A 433 5.91 17.45 36.99
N CYS A 434 7.09 17.64 37.59
CA CYS A 434 7.27 18.48 38.75
C CYS A 434 8.67 19.10 38.80
N GLY A 435 8.84 20.21 39.50
CA GLY A 435 10.09 20.96 39.60
C GLY A 435 9.88 22.46 39.56
N LEU A 436 10.97 23.22 39.39
CA LEU A 436 10.90 24.68 39.18
C LEU A 436 10.13 25.08 37.91
N CYS A 437 10.02 24.20 36.93
CA CYS A 437 9.24 24.41 35.70
C CYS A 437 7.73 24.17 35.86
N GLY A 438 7.24 23.90 37.07
CA GLY A 438 5.83 23.63 37.32
C GLY A 438 5.42 22.18 37.08
N ASN A 439 4.11 21.95 37.00
CA ASN A 439 3.44 20.66 36.84
C ASN A 439 2.96 20.38 35.40
N TYR A 440 2.99 21.37 34.51
CA TYR A 440 2.62 21.25 33.10
C TYR A 440 1.18 20.77 32.92
N ASN A 441 0.22 21.52 33.47
CA ASN A 441 -1.22 21.21 33.37
C ASN A 441 -2.04 22.32 32.70
N GLY A 442 -1.37 23.38 32.22
CA GLY A 442 -1.99 24.54 31.60
C GLY A 442 -2.45 25.64 32.57
N ASP A 443 -2.27 25.49 33.89
CA ASP A 443 -2.65 26.52 34.87
C ASP A 443 -1.43 27.18 35.55
N PRO A 444 -1.00 28.38 35.10
CA PRO A 444 0.13 29.07 35.72
C PRO A 444 -0.11 29.53 37.17
N LYS A 445 -1.34 29.44 37.70
CA LYS A 445 -1.64 29.82 39.09
C LYS A 445 -1.14 28.78 40.08
N ASP A 446 -1.09 27.50 39.68
CA ASP A 446 -0.73 26.40 40.57
C ASP A 446 0.73 25.90 40.42
N ASP A 447 1.50 26.50 39.51
CA ASP A 447 2.92 26.22 39.26
C ASP A 447 3.82 26.28 40.50
N PHE A 448 3.43 27.00 41.55
CA PHE A 448 4.17 27.08 42.81
C PHE A 448 3.85 25.93 43.79
N LYS A 449 3.59 24.73 43.26
CA LYS A 449 3.51 23.51 44.06
C LYS A 449 4.92 23.08 44.50
N THR A 450 5.13 23.07 45.80
CA THR A 450 6.37 22.59 46.42
C THR A 450 6.56 21.09 46.19
N LYS A 451 7.77 20.58 46.46
CA LYS A 451 8.09 19.15 46.38
C LYS A 451 7.15 18.21 47.17
N ASN A 452 6.48 18.73 48.21
CA ASN A 452 5.53 17.97 49.03
C ASN A 452 4.06 18.18 48.58
N GLY A 453 3.82 18.81 47.43
CA GLY A 453 2.49 19.07 46.87
C GLY A 453 1.78 20.32 47.41
N ARG A 454 2.35 21.03 48.38
CA ARG A 454 1.75 22.25 48.94
C ARG A 454 1.95 23.43 48.00
N LEU A 455 0.87 24.14 47.67
CA LEU A 455 0.90 25.41 46.94
C LEU A 455 1.40 26.54 47.86
N VAL A 456 2.32 27.37 47.35
CA VAL A 456 2.85 28.54 48.07
C VAL A 456 2.78 29.80 47.19
N ASN A 457 2.92 30.97 47.80
CA ASN A 457 2.71 32.26 47.12
C ASN A 457 4.02 33.00 46.77
N THR A 458 5.15 32.57 47.31
CA THR A 458 6.45 33.21 47.09
C THR A 458 7.37 32.33 46.25
N ALA A 459 8.19 32.95 45.40
CA ALA A 459 9.18 32.23 44.59
C ALA A 459 10.27 31.62 45.49
N GLU A 460 10.55 32.22 46.64
CA GLU A 460 11.52 31.77 47.63
C GLU A 460 11.08 30.47 48.29
N ASP A 461 9.86 30.40 48.82
CA ASP A 461 9.33 29.18 49.46
C ASP A 461 9.23 28.04 48.43
N PHE A 462 8.78 28.37 47.23
CA PHE A 462 8.70 27.43 46.12
C PHE A 462 10.08 26.89 45.74
N GLY A 463 11.01 27.77 45.40
CA GLY A 463 12.34 27.40 44.90
C GLY A 463 13.18 26.69 45.94
N ASN A 464 13.11 27.12 47.21
CA ASN A 464 13.81 26.47 48.32
C ASN A 464 13.34 25.01 48.53
N SER A 465 12.10 24.69 48.19
CA SER A 465 11.55 23.33 48.31
C SER A 465 12.13 22.34 47.28
N TRP A 466 12.64 22.83 46.14
CA TRP A 466 13.11 22.01 45.01
C TRP A 466 14.62 21.73 45.00
N ARG A 467 15.32 22.08 46.08
CA ARG A 467 16.75 21.81 46.26
C ARG A 467 17.12 20.32 46.24
N VAL A 468 18.32 20.02 45.77
CA VAL A 468 18.90 18.68 45.76
C VAL A 468 20.35 18.66 46.26
N GLY A 469 20.72 17.58 46.95
CA GLY A 469 22.08 17.39 47.47
C GLY A 469 22.29 17.92 48.89
N LYS A 470 23.56 18.05 49.30
CA LYS A 470 23.97 18.41 50.67
C LYS A 470 23.75 19.90 50.94
N MET A 471 22.87 20.22 51.89
CA MET A 471 22.46 21.60 52.21
C MET A 471 23.58 22.54 52.66
N LYS A 472 24.68 22.02 53.23
CA LYS A 472 25.79 22.82 53.80
C LYS A 472 26.53 23.73 52.80
N ARG A 473 26.31 23.56 51.48
CA ARG A 473 26.94 24.39 50.43
C ARG A 473 25.97 25.35 49.72
N CYS A 474 24.71 25.41 50.16
CA CYS A 474 23.68 26.18 49.50
C CYS A 474 23.43 27.49 50.24
N VAL A 475 23.45 28.61 49.52
CA VAL A 475 22.95 29.89 50.05
C VAL A 475 21.52 30.02 49.55
N MET A 476 20.57 29.99 50.48
CA MET A 476 19.14 30.11 50.18
C MET A 476 18.79 31.57 49.88
N SER A 477 17.88 31.76 48.92
CA SER A 477 17.21 33.05 48.76
C SER A 477 16.34 33.31 49.99
N GLN A 478 16.45 34.50 50.57
CA GLN A 478 15.70 34.90 51.76
C GLN A 478 14.44 35.69 51.35
N PRO A 479 13.26 35.44 51.93
CA PRO A 479 12.00 36.13 51.59
C PRO A 479 11.95 37.64 51.89
N SER A 480 13.01 38.23 52.43
CA SER A 480 12.96 39.52 53.14
C SER A 480 14.25 40.33 53.05
N GLY A 481 14.84 40.41 51.85
CA GLY A 481 15.80 41.47 51.55
C GLY A 481 15.09 42.78 51.20
N PRO A 482 15.62 43.97 51.57
CA PRO A 482 15.17 45.20 50.94
C PRO A 482 15.33 45.06 49.42
N ASP A 483 14.31 45.52 48.68
CA ASP A 483 14.34 45.58 47.22
C ASP A 483 15.70 46.14 46.77
N ILE A 484 16.52 45.31 46.11
CA ILE A 484 17.88 45.66 45.73
C ILE A 484 17.90 46.96 44.91
N ARG A 485 16.83 47.23 44.15
CA ARG A 485 16.70 48.45 43.37
C ARG A 485 16.88 49.71 44.23
N ARG A 486 16.55 49.67 45.52
CA ARG A 486 16.76 50.78 46.47
C ARG A 486 18.22 51.05 46.81
N LYS A 487 19.13 50.09 46.59
CA LYS A 487 20.57 50.26 46.79
C LYS A 487 21.27 50.89 45.58
N TRP A 488 20.61 50.95 44.42
CA TRP A 488 21.20 51.48 43.20
C TRP A 488 21.24 53.00 43.20
N ASN A 489 22.29 53.55 42.58
CA ASN A 489 22.32 54.98 42.29
C ASN A 489 21.51 55.30 41.02
N ASN A 490 21.26 56.59 40.77
CA ASN A 490 20.48 57.03 39.62
C ASN A 490 21.11 56.62 38.27
N GLU A 491 22.43 56.56 38.17
CA GLU A 491 23.12 56.17 36.94
C GLU A 491 22.81 54.72 36.55
N VAL A 492 22.80 53.81 37.53
CA VAL A 492 22.43 52.41 37.34
C VAL A 492 20.98 52.30 36.88
N HIS A 493 20.05 53.02 37.51
CA HIS A 493 18.65 53.06 37.11
C HIS A 493 18.44 53.55 35.68
N VAL A 494 19.03 54.69 35.32
CA VAL A 494 18.92 55.29 33.99
C VAL A 494 19.51 54.36 32.92
N ARG A 495 20.66 53.74 33.20
CA ARG A 495 21.27 52.76 32.31
C ARG A 495 20.37 51.54 32.11
N ALA A 496 19.90 50.92 33.19
CA ALA A 496 19.03 49.75 33.13
C ALA A 496 17.72 50.05 32.37
N MET A 497 17.10 51.21 32.64
CA MET A 497 15.92 51.66 31.87
C MET A 497 16.24 51.79 30.38
N ARG A 498 17.35 52.45 30.02
CA ARG A 498 17.74 52.65 28.63
C ARG A 498 17.98 51.32 27.90
N GLU A 499 18.71 50.41 28.53
CA GLU A 499 19.04 49.09 27.96
C GLU A 499 17.79 48.20 27.81
N CYS A 500 16.86 48.24 28.77
CA CYS A 500 15.66 47.39 28.76
C CYS A 500 14.47 47.99 28.00
N ASN A 501 14.40 49.31 27.83
CA ASN A 501 13.36 49.96 27.01
C ASN A 501 13.41 49.55 25.55
N VAL A 502 14.48 48.90 25.10
CA VAL A 502 14.56 48.23 23.81
C VAL A 502 13.42 47.22 23.62
N LEU A 503 12.96 46.52 24.66
CA LEU A 503 11.79 45.62 24.60
C LEU A 503 10.49 46.35 24.23
N LYS A 504 10.41 47.66 24.49
CA LYS A 504 9.26 48.52 24.17
C LYS A 504 9.41 49.23 22.82
N SER A 505 10.57 49.07 22.16
CA SER A 505 10.87 49.74 20.89
C SER A 505 10.09 49.15 19.71
N PRO A 506 10.04 49.86 18.57
CA PRO A 506 9.45 49.34 17.33
C PRO A 506 10.00 47.98 16.86
N ILE A 507 11.24 47.63 17.24
CA ILE A 507 11.88 46.35 16.91
C ILE A 507 11.04 45.16 17.39
N PHE A 508 10.48 45.27 18.59
CA PHE A 508 9.71 44.20 19.24
C PHE A 508 8.19 44.43 19.17
N LYS A 509 7.74 45.59 18.69
CA LYS A 509 6.32 45.95 18.54
C LYS A 509 5.46 44.88 17.83
N PRO A 510 5.93 44.19 16.78
CA PRO A 510 5.14 43.13 16.15
C PRO A 510 4.73 42.01 17.12
N CYS A 511 5.55 41.73 18.14
CA CYS A 511 5.31 40.64 19.08
C CYS A 511 4.43 41.02 20.28
N HIS A 512 4.28 42.31 20.60
CA HIS A 512 3.56 42.77 21.79
C HIS A 512 2.10 42.28 21.84
N LYS A 513 1.46 42.07 20.67
CA LYS A 513 0.09 41.53 20.57
C LYS A 513 0.00 40.03 20.90
N LYS A 514 1.10 39.31 20.82
CA LYS A 514 1.18 37.84 21.00
C LYS A 514 1.81 37.46 22.33
N VAL A 515 2.78 38.24 22.81
CA VAL A 515 3.55 37.95 24.02
C VAL A 515 3.73 39.24 24.81
N SER A 516 3.32 39.23 26.09
CA SER A 516 3.56 40.36 27.00
C SER A 516 5.07 40.55 27.24
N ALA A 517 5.57 41.75 26.97
CA ALA A 517 6.96 42.12 27.22
C ALA A 517 7.25 42.49 28.69
N VAL A 518 6.21 42.72 29.51
CA VAL A 518 6.34 43.24 30.87
C VAL A 518 7.21 42.34 31.76
N PRO A 519 6.96 41.02 31.87
CA PRO A 519 7.78 40.17 32.75
C PRO A 519 9.25 40.11 32.32
N TYR A 520 9.50 40.15 31.00
CA TYR A 520 10.85 40.16 30.45
C TYR A 520 11.56 41.51 30.67
N TYR A 521 10.81 42.61 30.66
CA TYR A 521 11.34 43.92 31.02
C TYR A 521 11.74 43.98 32.49
N ASP A 522 10.92 43.43 33.39
CA ASP A 522 11.21 43.41 34.81
C ASP A 522 12.46 42.56 35.11
N SER A 523 12.58 41.38 34.49
CA SER A 523 13.80 40.57 34.50
C SER A 523 15.01 41.33 33.95
N CYS A 524 14.88 41.93 32.77
CA CYS A 524 15.95 42.72 32.15
C CYS A 524 16.44 43.84 33.07
N TYR A 525 15.49 44.53 33.72
CA TYR A 525 15.81 45.68 34.56
C TYR A 525 16.63 45.27 35.78
N LEU A 526 16.33 44.10 36.37
CA LEU A 526 17.11 43.48 37.44
C LEU A 526 18.51 43.10 36.94
N ASP A 527 18.59 42.32 35.86
CA ASP A 527 19.86 41.89 35.25
C ASP A 527 20.77 43.09 34.90
N ALA A 528 20.22 44.12 34.25
CA ALA A 528 20.96 45.26 33.73
C ALA A 528 21.50 46.17 34.84
N GLY A 529 20.80 46.29 35.97
CA GLY A 529 21.27 47.09 37.09
C GLY A 529 22.48 46.47 37.79
N GLU A 530 22.52 45.15 37.92
CA GLU A 530 23.64 44.39 38.49
C GLU A 530 24.80 44.18 37.52
N CYS A 531 24.52 44.28 36.22
CA CYS A 531 25.52 44.09 35.18
C CYS A 531 26.58 45.20 35.22
N ARG A 532 27.82 44.89 34.85
CA ARG A 532 28.80 45.95 34.52
C ARG A 532 28.43 46.59 33.19
N PRO A 533 28.69 47.90 32.96
CA PRO A 533 28.30 48.59 31.73
C PRO A 533 28.77 47.92 30.43
N GLN A 534 29.90 47.22 30.48
CA GLN A 534 30.48 46.50 29.34
C GLN A 534 29.87 45.11 29.07
N ASP A 535 29.17 44.50 30.03
CA ASP A 535 28.80 43.08 30.00
C ASP A 535 27.46 42.81 29.28
N ARG A 536 26.69 43.85 28.91
CA ARG A 536 25.45 43.79 28.09
C ARG A 536 24.43 42.72 28.52
N CYS A 537 24.20 42.54 29.83
CA CYS A 537 23.33 41.48 30.37
C CYS A 537 21.87 41.58 29.88
N PHE A 538 21.40 42.79 29.54
CA PHE A 538 20.05 43.00 28.96
C PHE A 538 19.78 42.13 27.73
N CYS A 539 20.82 41.76 26.96
CA CYS A 539 20.69 40.91 25.78
C CYS A 539 20.15 39.50 26.08
N GLU A 540 20.28 39.02 27.31
CA GLU A 540 19.79 37.71 27.71
C GLU A 540 18.27 37.70 27.84
N SER A 541 17.71 38.72 28.48
CA SER A 541 16.28 38.97 28.53
C SER A 541 15.69 39.27 27.14
N LEU A 542 16.41 40.01 26.27
CA LEU A 542 15.99 40.21 24.88
C LEU A 542 15.94 38.90 24.10
N THR A 543 16.94 38.02 24.30
CA THR A 543 16.99 36.70 23.67
C THR A 543 15.82 35.83 24.11
N ALA A 544 15.51 35.83 25.40
CA ALA A 544 14.37 35.09 25.93
C ALA A 544 13.04 35.57 25.34
N TYR A 545 12.83 36.89 25.28
CA TYR A 545 11.63 37.47 24.68
C TYR A 545 11.52 37.15 23.19
N ALA A 546 12.61 37.32 22.42
CA ALA A 546 12.64 37.03 20.99
C ALA A 546 12.33 35.55 20.69
N ARG A 547 12.83 34.61 21.50
CA ARG A 547 12.50 33.19 21.38
C ARG A 547 11.05 32.89 21.73
N GLN A 548 10.47 33.59 22.71
CA GLN A 548 9.04 33.48 22.99
C GLN A 548 8.18 34.03 21.85
N CYS A 549 8.60 35.12 21.19
CA CYS A 549 7.95 35.66 20.00
C CYS A 549 7.93 34.66 18.85
N ALA A 550 9.09 34.06 18.56
CA ALA A 550 9.22 33.05 17.52
C ALA A 550 8.29 31.84 17.78
N ARG A 551 8.21 31.38 19.05
CA ARG A 551 7.28 30.32 19.46
C ARG A 551 5.81 30.71 19.33
N ALA A 552 5.48 31.99 19.48
CA ALA A 552 4.14 32.51 19.24
C ALA A 552 3.84 32.77 17.74
N GLY A 553 4.70 32.28 16.83
CA GLY A 553 4.58 32.45 15.39
C GLY A 553 4.97 33.84 14.87
N GLN A 554 5.50 34.72 15.73
CA GLN A 554 5.96 36.05 15.31
C GLN A 554 7.45 36.01 14.99
N GLN A 555 7.76 36.10 13.71
CA GLN A 555 9.14 36.33 13.26
C GLN A 555 9.52 37.79 13.52
N LEU A 556 10.65 37.98 14.19
CA LEU A 556 11.30 39.27 14.36
C LEU A 556 12.41 39.36 13.30
N GLY A 557 12.62 40.54 12.72
CA GLY A 557 13.75 40.77 11.80
C GLY A 557 15.11 40.64 12.51
N ASP A 558 16.13 41.32 11.99
CA ASP A 558 17.48 41.28 12.58
C ASP A 558 17.61 42.14 13.86
N TRP A 559 16.79 41.81 14.86
CA TRP A 559 16.74 42.49 16.14
C TRP A 559 18.10 42.45 16.83
N ARG A 560 18.90 41.38 16.64
CA ARG A 560 20.21 41.24 17.29
C ARG A 560 21.18 42.31 16.80
N SER A 561 21.26 42.57 15.49
CA SER A 561 22.07 43.65 14.94
C SER A 561 21.56 45.00 15.41
N SER A 562 20.24 45.23 15.33
CA SER A 562 19.62 46.51 15.68
C SER A 562 19.76 46.90 17.16
N THR A 563 20.01 45.93 18.03
CA THR A 563 20.10 46.11 19.49
C THR A 563 21.52 45.95 20.04
N GLY A 564 22.49 45.61 19.18
CA GLY A 564 23.84 45.30 19.60
C GLY A 564 23.97 43.98 20.37
N CYS A 565 22.99 43.08 20.22
CA CYS A 565 22.93 41.75 20.86
C CYS A 565 23.32 40.59 19.92
N ASP A 566 23.98 40.88 18.80
CA ASP A 566 24.57 39.90 17.86
C ASP A 566 25.60 38.93 18.44
N GLY A 567 25.89 39.03 19.73
CA GLY A 567 27.14 38.60 20.34
C GLY A 567 28.27 39.59 20.04
N MET A 568 29.39 39.46 20.74
CA MET A 568 30.60 40.21 20.41
C MET A 568 31.05 39.85 18.99
N ARG A 569 30.71 40.67 17.99
CA ARG A 569 31.34 40.60 16.66
C ARG A 569 32.83 40.81 16.84
N CYS A 570 33.61 39.77 16.60
CA CYS A 570 35.05 39.83 16.68
C CYS A 570 35.62 40.35 15.36
N GLY A 571 35.94 41.65 15.33
CA GLY A 571 36.54 42.29 14.16
C GLY A 571 37.98 41.85 13.90
N ASN A 572 38.50 42.16 12.70
CA ASN A 572 39.92 42.06 12.33
C ASN A 572 40.55 40.66 12.44
N GLY A 573 39.84 39.64 11.95
CA GLY A 573 40.34 38.25 11.88
C GLY A 573 40.31 37.50 13.21
N GLN A 574 39.67 38.05 14.23
CA GLN A 574 39.47 37.40 15.52
C GLN A 574 38.25 36.48 15.49
N LEU A 575 38.33 35.35 16.19
CA LEU A 575 37.19 34.49 16.46
C LEU A 575 36.73 34.69 17.91
N TYR A 576 35.41 34.69 18.10
CA TYR A 576 34.85 34.65 19.43
C TYR A 576 35.13 33.29 20.04
N MET A 577 35.82 33.30 21.18
CA MET A 577 36.16 32.11 21.93
C MET A 577 35.49 32.20 23.29
N ASN A 578 34.61 31.25 23.59
CA ASN A 578 33.94 31.14 24.90
C ASN A 578 34.94 30.96 26.06
N CYS A 579 36.12 30.41 25.78
CA CYS A 579 37.18 30.18 26.76
C CYS A 579 38.52 30.52 26.11
N ALA A 580 38.76 31.81 25.90
CA ALA A 580 40.06 32.28 25.46
C ALA A 580 41.04 32.38 26.64
N PRO A 581 42.35 32.11 26.44
CA PRO A 581 43.35 32.35 27.49
C PRO A 581 43.27 33.79 27.97
N ALA A 582 43.35 34.08 29.27
CA ALA A 582 43.28 35.46 29.78
C ALA A 582 44.32 36.40 29.15
N CYS A 583 45.42 35.85 28.65
CA CYS A 583 46.49 36.59 27.98
C CYS A 583 46.41 36.42 26.46
N ARG A 584 46.35 37.55 25.76
CA ARG A 584 46.36 37.63 24.30
C ARG A 584 47.76 37.31 23.76
N ARG A 585 47.85 36.41 22.78
CA ARG A 585 49.09 36.17 22.01
C ARG A 585 49.32 37.33 21.06
N THR A 586 50.52 37.88 21.05
CA THR A 586 50.94 38.98 20.17
C THR A 586 52.28 38.64 19.53
N CYS A 587 52.69 39.35 18.47
CA CYS A 587 54.03 39.16 17.89
C CYS A 587 55.16 39.31 18.91
N LYS A 588 55.02 40.21 19.90
CA LYS A 588 56.01 40.41 20.98
C LYS A 588 56.04 39.26 22.00
N LYS A 589 54.92 38.54 22.15
CA LYS A 589 54.75 37.41 23.08
C LYS A 589 53.99 36.26 22.39
N PRO A 590 54.64 35.54 21.47
CA PRO A 590 53.97 34.56 20.63
C PRO A 590 53.71 33.23 21.36
N ARG A 591 54.49 32.92 22.40
CA ARG A 591 54.33 31.70 23.21
C ARG A 591 53.27 31.90 24.29
N ARG A 592 52.43 30.88 24.50
CA ARG A 592 51.39 30.88 25.55
C ARG A 592 52.05 30.72 26.93
N ASP A 593 51.90 31.72 27.77
CA ASP A 593 52.27 31.62 29.19
C ASP A 593 51.36 30.58 29.90
N LYS A 594 51.99 29.72 30.72
CA LYS A 594 51.31 28.67 31.49
C LYS A 594 50.38 29.25 32.56
N SER A 595 50.70 30.42 33.12
CA SER A 595 49.87 31.12 34.12
C SER A 595 48.49 31.47 33.54
N CYS A 596 48.44 31.86 32.27
CA CYS A 596 47.25 32.27 31.55
C CYS A 596 46.35 31.12 31.07
N ARG A 597 46.78 29.86 31.24
CA ARG A 597 45.94 28.67 30.96
C ARG A 597 44.87 28.44 32.02
N ARG A 598 45.09 28.94 33.25
CA ARG A 598 44.23 28.65 34.42
C ARG A 598 43.02 29.59 34.55
N GLN A 599 43.02 30.70 33.83
CA GLN A 599 41.87 31.61 33.74
C GLN A 599 41.58 31.83 32.26
N CYS A 600 40.48 31.25 31.76
CA CYS A 600 39.95 31.61 30.46
C CYS A 600 38.73 32.51 30.62
N ARG A 601 38.56 33.45 29.69
CA ARG A 601 37.41 34.36 29.66
C ARG A 601 36.81 34.36 28.25
N PRO A 602 35.48 34.51 28.12
CA PRO A 602 34.86 34.77 26.83
C PRO A 602 35.43 36.04 26.20
N GLY A 603 35.70 36.01 24.89
CA GLY A 603 36.12 37.19 24.17
C GLY A 603 36.68 36.89 22.79
N CYS A 604 37.05 37.94 22.08
CA CYS A 604 37.62 37.87 20.73
C CYS A 604 39.10 37.56 20.75
N TYR A 605 39.50 36.46 20.12
CA TYR A 605 40.88 35.97 20.09
C TYR A 605 41.30 35.51 18.71
N CYS A 606 42.61 35.59 18.43
CA CYS A 606 43.14 35.13 17.16
C CYS A 606 43.07 33.59 17.05
N PRO A 607 42.64 33.05 15.88
CA PRO A 607 42.58 31.60 15.66
C PRO A 607 43.95 30.92 15.86
N PRO A 608 43.98 29.61 16.13
CA PRO A 608 45.22 28.84 16.16
C PRO A 608 46.08 29.10 14.90
N GLY A 609 47.39 29.23 15.08
CA GLY A 609 48.33 29.60 14.00
C GLY A 609 48.56 31.11 13.83
N THR A 610 47.72 31.97 14.41
CA THR A 610 47.84 33.43 14.28
C THR A 610 48.07 34.13 15.63
N VAL A 611 48.57 35.37 15.58
CA VAL A 611 48.80 36.26 16.73
C VAL A 611 48.26 37.66 16.46
N TRP A 612 47.96 38.40 17.53
CA TRP A 612 47.44 39.75 17.42
C TRP A 612 48.57 40.76 17.17
N HIS A 613 48.47 41.52 16.09
CA HIS A 613 49.40 42.59 15.75
C HIS A 613 48.67 43.74 15.05
N ARG A 614 48.95 45.00 15.45
CA ARG A 614 48.37 46.23 14.85
C ARG A 614 46.88 46.13 14.50
N LYS A 615 46.09 45.72 15.49
CA LYS A 615 44.62 45.55 15.39
C LYS A 615 44.12 44.45 14.44
N LYS A 616 44.94 43.51 13.97
CA LYS A 616 44.52 42.35 13.14
C LYS A 616 45.18 41.05 13.61
N CYS A 617 44.56 39.91 13.33
CA CYS A 617 45.23 38.61 13.44
C CYS A 617 46.07 38.35 12.20
N ILE A 618 47.35 38.09 12.42
CA ILE A 618 48.29 37.72 11.36
C ILE A 618 48.96 36.38 11.69
N PRO A 619 49.37 35.58 10.70
CA PRO A 619 50.24 34.43 10.89
C PRO A 619 51.49 34.76 11.71
N LEU A 620 51.99 33.79 12.46
CA LEU A 620 53.12 34.01 13.38
C LEU A 620 54.44 34.36 12.65
N ASP A 621 54.61 33.81 11.46
CA ASP A 621 55.68 34.04 10.50
C ASP A 621 55.63 35.42 9.82
N GLU A 622 54.48 36.10 9.86
CA GLU A 622 54.32 37.49 9.37
C GLU A 622 54.61 38.54 10.46
N CYS A 623 55.09 38.12 11.63
CA CYS A 623 55.44 39.06 12.68
C CYS A 623 56.69 39.88 12.29
N PRO A 624 56.63 41.23 12.36
CA PRO A 624 57.78 42.06 12.05
C PRO A 624 58.90 41.83 13.08
N SER A 625 60.13 41.78 12.57
CA SER A 625 61.39 41.56 13.30
C SER A 625 61.60 42.52 14.45
#